data_AF-A0A8C4TKY6-F1
#
_entry.id   AF-A0A8C4TKY6-F1
#
_cell.length_a   1.000
_cell.length_b   1.000
_cell.length_c   1.000
_cell.angle_alpha   90.00
_cell.angle_beta   90.00
_cell.angle_gamma   90.00
#
_symmetry.space_group_name_H-M   'P 1'
#
loop_
_entity.id
_entity.type
_entity.pdbx_description
1 polymer ?
#
loop_
_entity_poly.entity_id
_entity_poly.type
_entity_poly.pdbx_seq_one_letter_code
_entity_poly.pdbx_strand_id
1 'polypeptide(L)'
;MENMDDETTVFSTLKSFNLFLSQKTPKQDSVLEGSTLQFVYQQRMQLEEQADKLHSKSQLLQMDQEKKQMELSHKRARIELEKAAQSSAIDFEREADRNRELISRIKKLEERENEMDQKLKEQMELNQSFRKTLGEQGKTIQEKESKLAEANETIGVLRADISELQRKLKSQEMQLIIEETERQGLQEQVEVLQKKCQEVSVKSRMLQECQSEILKNDLKIKELEKTLALQEQDSVIVKNMRSELAQLPDMEQELKKLRQENAYLRDIMDNNGLLKEEVEGMRRKLERSEKIKEEMIALELKNEKLVAKLQAWEDLEQATGLGIRTPDDFSRVILEIQQRELDLKQQNYSVTSSARALEKARQQLQTEVVQLRAKILEGQKTQENQDAQVRRLQRRIFLLTKERDGIKAILESYDSELTTAYSTQLSQRVKEAEEMLQKVQAHNSEMEAQLSKAQEEAVTYKFQAETVQAEMNLLKSQAATAETSASVTSEEANFLR
;
A
#
# COMPACT_ATOMS: atom_id res chain seq x y z
N MET A 1 14.48 73.69 32.57
CA MET A 1 15.80 74.33 32.72
C MET A 1 15.77 75.57 31.84
N GLU A 2 15.00 76.60 32.17
CA GLU A 2 14.99 77.38 33.41
C GLU A 2 16.35 78.03 33.71
N ASN A 3 16.26 79.36 33.84
CA ASN A 3 17.14 80.28 34.55
C ASN A 3 18.30 80.91 33.78
N MET A 4 18.54 82.21 33.82
CA MET A 4 17.88 83.46 34.27
C MET A 4 19.07 84.44 34.36
N ASP A 5 18.80 85.71 34.08
CA ASP A 5 19.46 86.88 34.66
C ASP A 5 20.98 87.05 34.52
N ASP A 6 21.38 88.12 33.82
CA ASP A 6 21.99 89.26 34.53
C ASP A 6 22.01 90.49 33.61
N GLU A 7 20.83 91.10 33.44
CA GLU A 7 20.74 92.55 33.26
C GLU A 7 21.06 93.24 34.60
N THR A 8 22.34 93.25 34.99
CA THR A 8 22.75 94.03 36.17
C THR A 8 24.17 94.59 36.03
N THR A 9 24.32 95.69 35.30
CA THR A 9 25.32 96.74 35.63
C THR A 9 24.97 98.05 34.95
N VAL A 10 23.84 98.60 35.40
CA VAL A 10 23.66 100.04 35.53
C VAL A 10 24.81 100.59 36.42
N PHE A 11 25.25 101.84 36.17
CA PHE A 11 26.09 102.69 37.03
C PHE A 11 27.63 102.52 37.01
N SER A 12 28.29 103.10 36.01
CA SER A 12 29.53 103.91 36.16
C SER A 12 29.88 104.56 34.82
N THR A 13 29.26 105.66 34.39
CA THR A 13 29.64 106.98 34.89
C THR A 13 28.71 108.03 34.28
N LEU A 14 27.82 108.50 35.13
CA LEU A 14 27.15 109.79 35.07
C LEU A 14 28.18 110.92 34.90
N LYS A 15 27.78 111.99 34.21
CA LYS A 15 28.01 113.39 34.63
C LYS A 15 29.32 113.68 35.38
N SER A 16 30.36 114.00 34.63
CA SER A 16 31.36 115.02 34.99
C SER A 16 31.73 115.71 33.68
N PHE A 17 31.50 117.00 33.42
CA PHE A 17 31.45 118.12 34.33
C PHE A 17 30.71 119.26 33.63
N ASN A 18 29.68 119.75 34.31
CA ASN A 18 29.01 121.00 34.01
C ASN A 18 29.98 122.15 34.34
N LEU A 19 30.00 123.22 33.54
CA LEU A 19 30.57 124.53 33.89
C LEU A 19 32.03 124.59 34.35
N PHE A 20 32.94 125.00 33.46
CA PHE A 20 34.01 125.92 33.87
C PHE A 20 34.49 126.79 32.71
N LEU A 21 33.99 128.04 32.71
CA LEU A 21 34.63 129.27 32.22
C LEU A 21 34.85 129.39 30.70
N SER A 22 34.15 130.24 29.95
CA SER A 22 34.06 131.70 30.14
C SER A 22 35.35 132.30 30.73
N GLN A 23 36.43 132.25 29.96
CA GLN A 23 37.54 133.20 30.01
C GLN A 23 38.09 133.31 28.58
N LYS A 24 37.79 134.36 27.82
CA LYS A 24 38.42 135.68 27.93
C LYS A 24 39.91 135.57 27.63
N THR A 25 40.29 135.83 26.37
CA THR A 25 41.65 136.09 25.93
C THR A 25 41.61 137.14 24.81
N PRO A 26 42.64 137.98 24.67
CA PRO A 26 42.55 139.34 25.17
C PRO A 26 42.70 140.38 24.06
N LYS A 27 42.23 141.60 24.33
CA LYS A 27 42.85 142.80 23.75
C LYS A 27 44.19 143.03 24.43
N GLN A 28 45.24 143.19 23.63
CA GLN A 28 46.33 144.15 23.83
C GLN A 28 47.10 144.16 22.50
N ASP A 29 47.00 145.22 21.70
CA ASP A 29 47.70 146.50 21.87
C ASP A 29 49.19 146.30 22.15
N SER A 30 50.01 146.45 21.12
CA SER A 30 51.14 147.39 21.11
C SER A 30 51.85 147.27 19.75
N VAL A 31 51.78 148.33 18.95
CA VAL A 31 52.89 149.28 18.77
C VAL A 31 54.11 148.59 18.16
N LEU A 32 54.39 148.90 16.89
CA LEU A 32 55.66 149.53 16.50
C LEU A 32 55.54 149.97 15.03
N GLU A 33 55.54 151.30 14.90
CA GLU A 33 56.22 152.10 13.89
C GLU A 33 56.48 151.51 12.50
N GLY A 34 56.04 152.27 11.50
CA GLY A 34 56.21 151.92 10.10
C GLY A 34 57.65 151.59 9.74
N SER A 35 57.84 150.41 9.15
CA SER A 35 58.74 150.19 8.01
C SER A 35 58.66 148.72 7.55
N THR A 36 58.30 148.54 6.28
CA THR A 36 58.55 147.36 5.42
C THR A 36 57.91 146.00 5.80
N LEU A 37 56.69 145.79 5.26
CA LEU A 37 55.83 144.57 5.25
C LEU A 37 56.53 143.23 4.88
N GLN A 38 57.74 143.27 4.32
CA GLN A 38 58.44 142.10 3.78
C GLN A 38 59.04 141.18 4.87
N PHE A 39 59.52 141.74 5.99
CA PHE A 39 60.15 140.94 7.05
C PHE A 39 59.13 140.13 7.86
N VAL A 40 57.97 140.72 8.16
CA VAL A 40 56.88 140.06 8.90
C VAL A 40 56.32 138.87 8.11
N TYR A 41 56.23 138.98 6.77
CA TYR A 41 55.78 137.88 5.92
C TYR A 41 56.74 136.69 5.94
N GLN A 42 58.05 136.94 5.91
CA GLN A 42 59.06 135.88 5.88
C GLN A 42 59.12 135.11 7.21
N GLN A 43 59.01 135.82 8.36
CA GLN A 43 58.97 135.18 9.67
C GLN A 43 57.67 134.36 9.88
N ARG A 44 56.53 134.88 9.39
CA ARG A 44 55.24 134.18 9.49
C ARG A 44 55.21 132.93 8.61
N MET A 45 55.77 133.00 7.40
CA MET A 45 55.93 131.85 6.50
C MET A 45 56.83 130.76 7.10
N GLN A 46 57.92 131.13 7.78
CA GLN A 46 58.78 130.15 8.46
C GLN A 46 58.08 129.46 9.63
N LEU A 47 57.27 130.18 10.41
CA LEU A 47 56.48 129.59 11.50
C LEU A 47 55.35 128.71 10.97
N GLU A 48 54.73 129.08 9.86
CA GLU A 48 53.71 128.29 9.17
C GLU A 48 54.32 127.00 8.59
N GLU A 49 55.48 127.06 7.94
CA GLU A 49 56.21 125.87 7.51
C GLU A 49 56.64 124.97 8.69
N GLN A 50 57.01 125.55 9.83
CA GLN A 50 57.34 124.77 11.04
C GLN A 50 56.09 124.13 11.65
N ALA A 51 54.96 124.84 11.65
CA ALA A 51 53.67 124.30 12.07
C ALA A 51 53.20 123.18 11.13
N ASP A 52 53.37 123.32 9.81
CA ASP A 52 53.06 122.30 8.82
C ASP A 52 54.00 121.09 8.94
N LYS A 53 55.29 121.31 9.23
CA LYS A 53 56.25 120.22 9.54
C LYS A 53 55.88 119.49 10.83
N LEU A 54 55.43 120.21 11.86
CA LEU A 54 54.94 119.60 13.10
C LEU A 54 53.62 118.88 12.91
N HIS A 55 52.69 119.43 12.13
CA HIS A 55 51.40 118.84 11.85
C HIS A 55 51.55 117.59 10.99
N SER A 56 52.36 117.62 9.93
CA SER A 56 52.69 116.44 9.12
C SER A 56 53.43 115.38 9.95
N LYS A 57 54.35 115.76 10.83
CA LYS A 57 55.02 114.80 11.74
C LYS A 57 54.05 114.20 12.76
N SER A 58 53.13 114.99 13.30
CA SER A 58 52.08 114.50 14.22
C SER A 58 51.10 113.58 13.49
N GLN A 59 50.69 113.93 12.28
CA GLN A 59 49.84 113.11 11.43
C GLN A 59 50.53 111.80 11.07
N LEU A 60 51.83 111.84 10.75
CA LEU A 60 52.62 110.63 10.48
C LEU A 60 52.75 109.73 11.72
N LEU A 61 52.99 110.31 12.90
CA LEU A 61 53.00 109.55 14.16
C LEU A 61 51.64 108.94 14.49
N GLN A 62 50.54 109.67 14.23
CA GLN A 62 49.20 109.15 14.42
C GLN A 62 48.91 107.99 13.45
N MET A 63 49.23 108.17 12.17
CA MET A 63 49.10 107.10 11.16
C MET A 63 49.98 105.89 11.51
N ASP A 64 51.18 106.08 12.04
CA ASP A 64 52.05 104.99 12.51
C ASP A 64 51.50 104.27 13.74
N GLN A 65 50.87 105.00 14.68
CA GLN A 65 50.20 104.41 15.83
C GLN A 65 48.96 103.62 15.41
N GLU A 66 48.13 104.18 14.53
CA GLU A 66 46.96 103.50 13.95
C GLU A 66 47.38 102.27 13.15
N LYS A 67 48.44 102.36 12.33
CA LYS A 67 49.02 101.21 11.63
C LYS A 67 49.48 100.13 12.59
N LYS A 68 50.22 100.47 13.65
CA LYS A 68 50.65 99.50 14.67
C LYS A 68 49.46 98.88 15.42
N GLN A 69 48.44 99.67 15.74
CA GLN A 69 47.21 99.17 16.36
C GLN A 69 46.45 98.22 15.43
N MET A 70 46.33 98.56 14.14
CA MET A 70 45.72 97.74 13.11
C MET A 70 46.51 96.45 12.84
N GLU A 71 47.84 96.50 12.86
CA GLU A 71 48.69 95.31 12.73
C GLU A 71 48.52 94.38 13.94
N LEU A 72 48.45 94.93 15.16
CA LEU A 72 48.18 94.15 16.37
C LEU A 72 46.76 93.58 16.39
N SER A 73 45.76 94.34 15.95
CA SER A 73 44.38 93.87 15.85
C SER A 73 44.25 92.78 14.79
N HIS A 74 44.88 92.93 13.63
CA HIS A 74 44.91 91.89 12.58
C HIS A 74 45.63 90.63 13.06
N LYS A 75 46.75 90.75 13.79
CA LYS A 75 47.42 89.61 14.41
C LYS A 75 46.53 88.90 15.43
N ARG A 76 45.81 89.65 16.28
CA ARG A 76 44.85 89.08 17.26
C ARG A 76 43.69 88.38 16.56
N ALA A 77 43.05 89.04 15.60
CA ALA A 77 41.96 88.47 14.81
C ALA A 77 42.41 87.20 14.08
N ARG A 78 43.62 87.18 13.52
CA ARG A 78 44.18 85.98 12.89
C ARG A 78 44.36 84.84 13.89
N ILE A 79 44.94 85.10 15.06
CA ILE A 79 45.12 84.08 16.10
C ILE A 79 43.76 83.58 16.61
N GLU A 80 42.78 84.47 16.78
CA GLU A 80 41.43 84.10 17.20
C GLU A 80 40.71 83.25 16.14
N LEU A 81 40.83 83.60 14.85
CA LEU A 81 40.32 82.79 13.75
C LEU A 81 41.03 81.43 13.66
N GLU A 82 42.36 81.39 13.80
CA GLU A 82 43.13 80.14 13.81
C GLU A 82 42.73 79.25 15.00
N LYS A 83 42.55 79.82 16.19
CA LYS A 83 42.07 79.09 17.37
C LYS A 83 40.63 78.59 17.20
N ALA A 84 39.73 79.41 16.66
CA ALA A 84 38.35 79.02 16.39
C ALA A 84 38.27 77.92 15.32
N ALA A 85 39.11 78.00 14.28
CA ALA A 85 39.23 76.96 13.26
C ALA A 85 39.81 75.66 13.85
N GLN A 86 40.82 75.75 14.72
CA GLN A 86 41.39 74.59 15.42
C GLN A 86 40.39 73.94 16.36
N SER A 87 39.66 74.71 17.18
CA SER A 87 38.63 74.17 18.07
C SER A 87 37.51 73.51 17.25
N SER A 88 37.06 74.16 16.18
CA SER A 88 36.06 73.60 15.27
C SER A 88 36.54 72.32 14.59
N ALA A 89 37.80 72.24 14.17
CA ALA A 89 38.37 71.04 13.56
C ALA A 89 38.42 69.86 14.54
N ILE A 90 38.82 70.11 15.80
CA ILE A 90 38.82 69.09 16.86
C ILE A 90 37.39 68.61 17.15
N ASP A 91 36.42 69.52 17.21
CA ASP A 91 35.03 69.15 17.44
C ASP A 91 34.45 68.33 16.27
N PHE A 92 34.76 68.69 15.02
CA PHE A 92 34.41 67.88 13.84
C PHE A 92 35.06 66.49 13.85
N GLU A 93 36.31 66.37 14.28
CA GLU A 93 36.99 65.08 14.39
C GLU A 93 36.32 64.19 15.43
N ARG A 94 35.98 64.75 16.61
CA ARG A 94 35.22 64.04 17.65
C ARG A 94 33.84 63.60 17.17
N GLU A 95 33.14 64.45 16.43
CA GLU A 95 31.86 64.08 15.82
C GLU A 95 32.02 63.00 14.75
N ALA A 96 33.07 63.06 13.93
CA ALA A 96 33.39 62.01 12.97
C ALA A 96 33.67 60.67 13.65
N ASP A 97 34.41 60.66 14.77
CA ASP A 97 34.67 59.45 15.55
C ASP A 97 33.40 58.88 16.18
N ARG A 98 32.56 59.73 16.80
CA ARG A 98 31.24 59.32 17.29
C ARG A 98 30.37 58.74 16.17
N ASN A 99 30.38 59.37 14.99
CA ASN A 99 29.65 58.88 13.83
C ASN A 99 30.20 57.52 13.36
N ARG A 100 31.52 57.32 13.34
CA ARG A 100 32.15 56.02 13.02
C ARG A 100 31.73 54.93 14.03
N GLU A 101 31.71 55.25 15.32
CA GLU A 101 31.26 54.33 16.37
C GLU A 101 29.78 53.98 16.23
N LEU A 102 28.93 54.96 15.95
CA LEU A 102 27.50 54.75 15.70
C LEU A 102 27.27 53.88 14.47
N ILE A 103 28.00 54.12 13.37
CA ILE A 103 27.94 53.27 12.16
C ILE A 103 28.38 51.83 12.48
N SER A 104 29.46 51.65 13.25
CA SER A 104 29.91 50.32 13.68
C SER A 104 28.86 49.61 14.53
N ARG A 105 28.18 50.34 15.42
CA ARG A 105 27.11 49.81 16.25
C ARG A 105 25.86 49.45 15.44
N ILE A 106 25.48 50.29 14.47
CA ILE A 106 24.38 50.01 13.54
C ILE A 106 24.68 48.74 12.75
N LYS A 107 25.87 48.62 12.15
CA LYS A 107 26.26 47.40 11.42
C LYS A 107 26.17 46.13 12.27
N LYS A 108 26.65 46.18 13.52
CA LYS A 108 26.52 45.03 14.46
C LYS A 108 25.07 44.69 14.80
N LEU A 109 24.19 45.69 14.83
CA LEU A 109 22.76 45.46 15.05
C LEU A 109 22.10 44.89 13.79
N GLU A 110 22.42 45.40 12.61
CA GLU A 110 21.97 44.87 11.32
C GLU A 110 22.43 43.42 11.11
N GLU A 111 23.68 43.09 11.45
CA GLU A 111 24.18 41.71 11.40
C GLU A 111 23.38 40.79 12.33
N ARG A 112 23.11 41.23 13.57
CA ARG A 112 22.29 40.45 14.51
C ARG A 112 20.84 40.31 14.06
N GLU A 113 20.25 41.36 13.49
CA GLU A 113 18.90 41.33 12.93
C GLU A 113 18.83 40.32 11.78
N ASN A 114 19.80 40.37 10.86
CA ASN A 114 19.92 39.41 9.75
C ASN A 114 20.10 37.98 10.25
N GLU A 115 20.91 37.74 11.28
CA GLU A 115 21.06 36.41 11.89
C GLU A 115 19.74 35.90 12.50
N MET A 116 18.99 36.77 13.18
CA MET A 116 17.70 36.41 13.77
C MET A 116 16.65 36.16 12.70
N ASP A 117 16.64 36.94 11.62
CA ASP A 117 15.78 36.75 10.46
C ASP A 117 16.09 35.44 9.72
N GLN A 118 17.38 35.09 9.57
CA GLN A 118 17.79 33.81 9.02
C GLN A 118 17.29 32.65 9.90
N LYS A 119 17.51 32.72 11.22
CA LYS A 119 16.99 31.71 12.17
C LYS A 119 15.46 31.60 12.11
N LEU A 120 14.75 32.72 11.98
CA LEU A 120 13.29 32.72 11.86
C LEU A 120 12.85 32.06 10.55
N LYS A 121 13.52 32.34 9.43
CA LYS A 121 13.26 31.68 8.13
C LYS A 121 13.51 30.18 8.20
N GLU A 122 14.63 29.74 8.75
CA GLU A 122 14.92 28.32 8.96
C GLU A 122 13.83 27.64 9.82
N GLN A 123 13.39 28.28 10.90
CA GLN A 123 12.30 27.79 11.74
C GLN A 123 10.95 27.73 10.99
N MET A 124 10.65 28.70 10.13
CA MET A 124 9.45 28.69 9.30
C MET A 124 9.48 27.56 8.28
N GLU A 125 10.62 27.33 7.61
CA GLU A 125 10.81 26.24 6.66
C GLU A 125 10.70 24.88 7.34
N LEU A 126 11.32 24.72 8.52
CA LEU A 126 11.20 23.51 9.34
C LEU A 126 9.74 23.24 9.73
N ASN A 127 9.03 24.25 10.23
CA ASN A 127 7.60 24.13 10.55
C ASN A 127 6.74 23.82 9.32
N GLN A 128 7.05 24.40 8.16
CA GLN A 128 6.35 24.10 6.92
C GLN A 128 6.58 22.65 6.49
N SER A 129 7.81 22.14 6.64
CA SER A 129 8.14 20.74 6.36
C SER A 129 7.39 19.79 7.30
N PHE A 130 7.34 20.09 8.62
CA PHE A 130 6.57 19.29 9.57
C PHE A 130 5.08 19.28 9.27
N ARG A 131 4.49 20.43 8.89
CA ARG A 131 3.08 20.48 8.48
C ARG A 131 2.81 19.63 7.24
N LYS A 132 3.72 19.63 6.26
CA LYS A 132 3.60 18.76 5.07
C LYS A 132 3.68 17.28 5.47
N THR A 133 4.67 16.89 6.25
CA THR A 133 4.84 15.51 6.72
C THR A 133 3.64 15.03 7.55
N LEU A 134 3.13 15.86 8.47
CA LEU A 134 1.93 15.54 9.26
C LEU A 134 0.69 15.42 8.37
N GLY A 135 0.54 16.28 7.35
CA GLY A 135 -0.54 16.19 6.37
C GLY A 135 -0.48 14.93 5.51
N GLU A 136 0.71 14.54 5.06
CA GLU A 136 0.95 13.29 4.35
C GLU A 136 0.65 12.08 5.22
N GLN A 137 1.16 12.06 6.46
CA GLN A 137 0.84 11.01 7.43
C GLN A 137 -0.67 10.93 7.71
N GLY A 138 -1.35 12.06 7.89
CA GLY A 138 -2.80 12.12 8.06
C GLY A 138 -3.56 11.49 6.88
N LYS A 139 -3.16 11.79 5.63
CA LYS A 139 -3.72 11.15 4.44
C LYS A 139 -3.47 9.64 4.44
N THR A 140 -2.26 9.19 4.75
CA THR A 140 -1.97 7.74 4.81
C THR A 140 -2.76 7.02 5.89
N ILE A 141 -3.07 7.67 7.02
CA ILE A 141 -3.92 7.12 8.08
C ILE A 141 -5.37 7.02 7.57
N GLN A 142 -5.88 8.09 6.97
CA GLN A 142 -7.24 8.10 6.42
C GLN A 142 -7.44 7.01 5.34
N GLU A 143 -6.47 6.79 4.46
CA GLU A 143 -6.51 5.70 3.48
C GLU A 143 -6.47 4.30 4.13
N LYS A 144 -5.78 4.14 5.25
CA LYS A 144 -5.77 2.88 6.00
C LYS A 144 -7.10 2.67 6.72
N GLU A 145 -7.70 3.72 7.27
CA GLU A 145 -9.01 3.67 7.90
C GLU A 145 -10.11 3.33 6.88
N SER A 146 -10.06 3.91 5.68
CA SER A 146 -11.03 3.58 4.63
C SER A 146 -10.93 2.12 4.18
N LYS A 147 -9.70 1.63 3.94
CA LYS A 147 -9.44 0.22 3.60
C LYS A 147 -9.88 -0.73 4.73
N LEU A 148 -9.68 -0.32 5.98
CA LEU A 148 -10.12 -1.09 7.14
C LEU A 148 -11.66 -1.12 7.25
N ALA A 149 -12.33 -0.01 6.95
CA ALA A 149 -13.79 0.04 6.89
C ALA A 149 -14.34 -0.87 5.78
N GLU A 150 -13.78 -0.83 4.57
CA GLU A 150 -14.11 -1.74 3.47
C GLU A 150 -13.89 -3.20 3.85
N ALA A 151 -12.75 -3.53 4.47
CA ALA A 151 -12.48 -4.87 4.96
C ALA A 151 -13.50 -5.32 6.01
N ASN A 152 -13.88 -4.45 6.95
CA ASN A 152 -14.91 -4.77 7.94
C ASN A 152 -16.29 -4.99 7.31
N GLU A 153 -16.65 -4.24 6.28
CA GLU A 153 -17.89 -4.45 5.52
C GLU A 153 -17.88 -5.81 4.84
N THR A 154 -16.78 -6.18 4.15
CA THR A 154 -16.65 -7.51 3.54
C THR A 154 -16.71 -8.64 4.56
N ILE A 155 -16.10 -8.47 5.75
CA ILE A 155 -16.22 -9.42 6.86
C ILE A 155 -17.68 -9.52 7.33
N GLY A 156 -18.41 -8.41 7.37
CA GLY A 156 -19.83 -8.37 7.69
C GLY A 156 -20.67 -9.20 6.72
N VAL A 157 -20.47 -9.01 5.42
CA VAL A 157 -21.14 -9.79 4.36
C VAL A 157 -20.81 -11.28 4.48
N LEU A 158 -19.51 -11.63 4.61
CA LEU A 158 -19.09 -13.03 4.76
C LEU A 158 -19.68 -13.69 6.02
N ARG A 159 -19.81 -12.96 7.14
CA ARG A 159 -20.47 -13.47 8.35
C ARG A 159 -21.97 -13.71 8.12
N ALA A 160 -22.64 -12.85 7.37
CA ALA A 160 -24.04 -13.03 7.00
C ALA A 160 -24.22 -14.28 6.12
N ASP A 161 -23.35 -14.46 5.12
CA ASP A 161 -23.34 -15.62 4.23
C ASP A 161 -23.08 -16.92 5.00
N ILE A 162 -22.10 -16.93 5.93
CA ILE A 162 -21.84 -18.07 6.81
C ILE A 162 -23.09 -18.41 7.64
N SER A 163 -23.76 -17.40 8.19
CA SER A 163 -24.97 -17.59 8.99
C SER A 163 -26.14 -18.12 8.16
N GLU A 164 -26.25 -17.72 6.90
CA GLU A 164 -27.25 -18.25 5.97
C GLU A 164 -26.94 -19.70 5.57
N LEU A 165 -25.68 -20.00 5.23
CA LEU A 165 -25.24 -21.36 4.92
C LEU A 165 -25.45 -22.30 6.11
N GLN A 166 -25.17 -21.85 7.34
CA GLN A 166 -25.46 -22.62 8.55
C GLN A 166 -26.96 -22.88 8.74
N ARG A 167 -27.84 -21.92 8.42
CA ARG A 167 -29.30 -22.12 8.45
C ARG A 167 -29.74 -23.14 7.39
N LYS A 168 -29.21 -23.03 6.16
CA LYS A 168 -29.47 -23.99 5.08
C LYS A 168 -29.01 -25.40 5.45
N LEU A 169 -27.80 -25.54 6.00
CA LEU A 169 -27.25 -26.81 6.46
C LEU A 169 -28.16 -27.45 7.51
N LYS A 170 -28.53 -26.71 8.57
CA LYS A 170 -29.45 -27.22 9.60
C LYS A 170 -30.81 -27.63 9.04
N SER A 171 -31.34 -26.89 8.06
CA SER A 171 -32.61 -27.26 7.42
C SER A 171 -32.49 -28.54 6.59
N GLN A 172 -31.36 -28.75 5.90
CA GLN A 172 -31.06 -29.96 5.16
C GLN A 172 -30.82 -31.16 6.09
N GLU A 173 -30.10 -30.97 7.20
CA GLU A 173 -29.92 -31.99 8.23
C GLU A 173 -31.26 -32.44 8.82
N MET A 174 -32.18 -31.49 9.08
CA MET A 174 -33.52 -31.83 9.58
C MET A 174 -34.35 -32.58 8.53
N GLN A 175 -34.25 -32.21 7.25
CA GLN A 175 -34.89 -32.95 6.16
C GLN A 175 -34.35 -34.38 6.03
N LEU A 176 -33.04 -34.56 6.11
CA LEU A 176 -32.42 -35.89 6.10
C LEU A 176 -32.89 -36.77 7.26
N ILE A 177 -33.03 -36.20 8.47
CA ILE A 177 -33.58 -36.94 9.61
C ILE A 177 -35.03 -37.38 9.34
N ILE A 178 -35.87 -36.51 8.77
CA ILE A 178 -37.25 -36.85 8.43
C ILE A 178 -37.27 -37.98 7.39
N GLU A 179 -36.54 -37.83 6.29
CA GLU A 179 -36.44 -38.86 5.24
C GLU A 179 -35.89 -40.19 5.78
N GLU A 180 -34.92 -40.15 6.70
CA GLU A 180 -34.39 -41.35 7.34
C GLU A 180 -35.43 -42.05 8.23
N THR A 181 -36.23 -41.29 8.99
CA THR A 181 -37.34 -41.87 9.78
C THR A 181 -38.44 -42.45 8.88
N GLU A 182 -38.77 -41.81 7.77
CA GLU A 182 -39.72 -42.33 6.79
C GLU A 182 -39.19 -43.61 6.13
N ARG A 183 -37.91 -43.63 5.76
CA ARG A 183 -37.23 -44.82 5.22
C ARG A 183 -37.27 -45.98 6.21
N GLN A 184 -37.01 -45.73 7.49
CA GLN A 184 -37.11 -46.76 8.53
C GLN A 184 -38.54 -47.30 8.66
N GLY A 185 -39.55 -46.42 8.69
CA GLY A 185 -40.96 -46.82 8.74
C GLY A 185 -41.40 -47.65 7.53
N LEU A 186 -40.95 -47.30 6.32
CA LEU A 186 -41.20 -48.10 5.11
C LEU A 186 -40.47 -49.44 5.14
N GLN A 187 -39.25 -49.47 5.66
CA GLN A 187 -38.48 -50.71 5.80
C GLN A 187 -39.18 -51.70 6.76
N GLU A 188 -39.69 -51.22 7.90
CA GLU A 188 -40.50 -52.02 8.82
C GLU A 188 -41.77 -52.56 8.15
N GLN A 189 -42.46 -51.76 7.33
CA GLN A 189 -43.63 -52.23 6.57
C GLN A 189 -43.28 -53.34 5.58
N VAL A 190 -42.14 -53.22 4.88
CA VAL A 190 -41.66 -54.26 3.97
C VAL A 190 -41.34 -55.55 4.73
N GLU A 191 -40.66 -55.47 5.88
CA GLU A 191 -40.37 -56.64 6.71
C GLU A 191 -41.65 -57.35 7.20
N VAL A 192 -42.67 -56.59 7.58
CA VAL A 192 -43.98 -57.16 7.97
C VAL A 192 -44.66 -57.86 6.80
N LEU A 193 -44.64 -57.27 5.60
CA LEU A 193 -45.21 -57.89 4.40
C LEU A 193 -44.44 -59.16 4.01
N GLN A 194 -43.11 -59.14 4.08
CA GLN A 194 -42.29 -60.32 3.83
C GLN A 194 -42.62 -61.47 4.80
N LYS A 195 -42.77 -61.18 6.10
CA LYS A 195 -43.20 -62.19 7.09
C LYS A 195 -44.57 -62.77 6.75
N LYS A 196 -45.55 -61.93 6.39
CA LYS A 196 -46.88 -62.39 5.94
C LYS A 196 -46.81 -63.28 4.69
N CYS A 197 -46.01 -62.91 3.69
CA CYS A 197 -45.80 -63.73 2.49
C CYS A 197 -45.16 -65.08 2.83
N GLN A 198 -44.19 -65.11 3.75
CA GLN A 198 -43.58 -66.35 4.23
C GLN A 198 -44.61 -67.24 4.94
N GLU A 199 -45.44 -66.67 5.83
CA GLU A 199 -46.52 -67.40 6.52
C GLU A 199 -47.52 -68.01 5.53
N VAL A 200 -47.95 -67.26 4.51
CA VAL A 200 -48.84 -67.77 3.45
C VAL A 200 -48.17 -68.88 2.65
N SER A 201 -46.88 -68.72 2.34
CA SER A 201 -46.10 -69.75 1.62
C SER A 201 -46.00 -71.06 2.43
N VAL A 202 -45.79 -70.97 3.75
CA VAL A 202 -45.78 -72.14 4.63
C VAL A 202 -47.16 -72.80 4.68
N LYS A 203 -48.24 -72.02 4.84
CA LYS A 203 -49.62 -72.55 4.82
C LYS A 203 -49.96 -73.23 3.50
N SER A 204 -49.55 -72.66 2.38
CA SER A 204 -49.75 -73.25 1.05
C SER A 204 -49.03 -74.59 0.92
N ARG A 205 -47.79 -74.69 1.42
CA ARG A 205 -47.04 -75.96 1.44
C ARG A 205 -47.70 -77.02 2.30
N MET A 206 -48.13 -76.67 3.52
CA MET A 206 -48.86 -77.60 4.39
C MET A 206 -50.16 -78.09 3.74
N LEU A 207 -50.91 -77.19 3.09
CA LEU A 207 -52.15 -77.55 2.41
C LEU A 207 -51.88 -78.49 1.22
N GLN A 208 -50.80 -78.27 0.47
CA GLN A 208 -50.36 -79.17 -0.61
C GLN A 208 -49.94 -80.55 -0.07
N GLU A 209 -49.24 -80.61 1.06
CA GLU A 209 -48.90 -81.86 1.74
C GLU A 209 -50.16 -82.62 2.17
N CYS A 210 -51.10 -81.96 2.85
CA CYS A 210 -52.38 -82.57 3.23
C CYS A 210 -53.19 -83.04 2.01
N GLN A 211 -53.24 -82.26 0.92
CA GLN A 211 -53.89 -82.68 -0.32
C GLN A 211 -53.25 -83.96 -0.89
N SER A 212 -51.92 -84.06 -0.85
CA SER A 212 -51.21 -85.26 -1.31
C SER A 212 -51.54 -86.49 -0.45
N GLU A 213 -51.73 -86.30 0.86
CA GLU A 213 -52.14 -87.37 1.77
C GLU A 213 -53.59 -87.78 1.54
N ILE A 214 -54.50 -86.84 1.32
CA ILE A 214 -55.89 -87.12 0.96
C ILE A 214 -55.94 -87.95 -0.33
N LEU A 215 -55.21 -87.56 -1.37
CA LEU A 215 -55.15 -88.32 -2.62
C LEU A 215 -54.61 -89.74 -2.42
N LYS A 216 -53.60 -89.94 -1.56
CA LYS A 216 -53.09 -91.27 -1.21
C LYS A 216 -54.16 -92.10 -0.49
N ASN A 217 -54.87 -91.50 0.46
CA ASN A 217 -55.95 -92.16 1.20
C ASN A 217 -57.12 -92.52 0.28
N ASP A 218 -57.51 -91.63 -0.64
CA ASP A 218 -58.56 -91.87 -1.64
C ASP A 218 -58.20 -93.03 -2.57
N LEU A 219 -56.95 -93.08 -3.05
CA LEU A 219 -56.45 -94.22 -3.82
C LEU A 219 -56.54 -95.51 -3.00
N LYS A 220 -56.20 -95.44 -1.71
CA LYS A 220 -56.27 -96.61 -0.84
C LYS A 220 -57.71 -97.07 -0.59
N ILE A 221 -58.64 -96.14 -0.41
CA ILE A 221 -60.07 -96.42 -0.30
C ILE A 221 -60.56 -97.11 -1.56
N LYS A 222 -60.25 -96.57 -2.76
CA LYS A 222 -60.63 -97.19 -4.03
C LYS A 222 -60.06 -98.60 -4.22
N GLU A 223 -58.82 -98.84 -3.78
CA GLU A 223 -58.24 -100.18 -3.75
C GLU A 223 -59.03 -101.13 -2.83
N LEU A 224 -59.33 -100.68 -1.61
CA LEU A 224 -60.08 -101.47 -0.63
C LEU A 224 -61.50 -101.76 -1.11
N GLU A 225 -62.20 -100.77 -1.67
CA GLU A 225 -63.52 -100.92 -2.29
C GLU A 225 -63.49 -101.95 -3.41
N LYS A 226 -62.46 -101.91 -4.28
CA LYS A 226 -62.29 -102.91 -5.35
C LYS A 226 -62.07 -104.32 -4.78
N THR A 227 -61.24 -104.47 -3.73
CA THR A 227 -61.03 -105.78 -3.10
C THR A 227 -62.30 -106.31 -2.42
N LEU A 228 -63.07 -105.42 -1.80
CA LEU A 228 -64.35 -105.77 -1.17
C LEU A 228 -65.35 -106.24 -2.23
N ALA A 229 -65.49 -105.52 -3.34
CA ALA A 229 -66.38 -105.90 -4.44
C ALA A 229 -66.00 -107.27 -5.05
N LEU A 230 -64.70 -107.56 -5.18
CA LEU A 230 -64.23 -108.88 -5.62
C LEU A 230 -64.59 -109.97 -4.60
N GLN A 231 -64.40 -109.72 -3.30
CA GLN A 231 -64.80 -110.66 -2.25
C GLN A 231 -66.33 -110.88 -2.21
N GLU A 232 -67.12 -109.83 -2.39
CA GLU A 232 -68.58 -109.91 -2.50
C GLU A 232 -68.97 -110.75 -3.71
N GLN A 233 -68.34 -110.53 -4.87
CA GLN A 233 -68.54 -111.34 -6.08
C GLN A 233 -68.18 -112.81 -5.84
N ASP A 234 -67.02 -113.09 -5.26
CA ASP A 234 -66.59 -114.46 -4.89
C ASP A 234 -67.60 -115.11 -3.93
N SER A 235 -68.14 -114.35 -2.97
CA SER A 235 -69.16 -114.83 -2.04
C SER A 235 -70.47 -115.19 -2.75
N VAL A 236 -70.87 -114.43 -3.77
CA VAL A 236 -72.04 -114.71 -4.61
C VAL A 236 -71.80 -115.96 -5.46
N ILE A 237 -70.63 -116.11 -6.07
CA ILE A 237 -70.27 -117.32 -6.83
C ILE A 237 -70.33 -118.54 -5.92
N VAL A 238 -69.77 -118.49 -4.71
CA VAL A 238 -69.84 -119.59 -3.74
C VAL A 238 -71.28 -119.90 -3.34
N LYS A 239 -72.15 -118.89 -3.15
CA LYS A 239 -73.58 -119.09 -2.87
C LYS A 239 -74.30 -119.74 -4.05
N ASN A 240 -74.04 -119.27 -5.28
CA ASN A 240 -74.62 -119.82 -6.51
C ASN A 240 -74.17 -121.26 -6.74
N MET A 241 -72.87 -121.55 -6.59
CA MET A 241 -72.33 -122.91 -6.68
C MET A 241 -72.95 -123.82 -5.61
N ARG A 242 -73.16 -123.32 -4.39
CA ARG A 242 -73.87 -124.07 -3.34
C ARG A 242 -75.33 -124.33 -3.69
N SER A 243 -76.06 -123.36 -4.26
CA SER A 243 -77.44 -123.55 -4.68
C SER A 243 -77.56 -124.48 -5.89
N GLU A 244 -76.64 -124.39 -6.86
CA GLU A 244 -76.59 -125.29 -8.03
C GLU A 244 -76.28 -126.74 -7.59
N LEU A 245 -75.33 -126.93 -6.67
CA LEU A 245 -75.07 -128.25 -6.08
C LEU A 245 -76.28 -128.79 -5.30
N ALA A 246 -77.08 -127.93 -4.67
CA ALA A 246 -78.29 -128.33 -3.97
C ALA A 246 -79.45 -128.67 -4.92
N GLN A 247 -79.53 -128.02 -6.09
CA GLN A 247 -80.58 -128.23 -7.11
C GLN A 247 -80.25 -129.33 -8.12
N LEU A 248 -78.99 -129.76 -8.21
CA LEU A 248 -78.55 -130.83 -9.12
C LEU A 248 -79.44 -132.10 -9.09
N PRO A 249 -79.90 -132.60 -7.92
CA PRO A 249 -80.80 -133.75 -7.83
C PRO A 249 -82.19 -133.51 -8.46
N ASP A 250 -82.68 -132.28 -8.37
CA ASP A 250 -83.98 -131.88 -8.92
C ASP A 250 -83.88 -131.66 -10.44
N MET A 251 -82.78 -131.05 -10.91
CA MET A 251 -82.48 -130.84 -12.33
C MET A 251 -82.31 -132.16 -13.09
N GLU A 252 -81.74 -133.19 -12.46
CA GLU A 252 -81.69 -134.55 -13.02
C GLU A 252 -83.09 -135.17 -13.19
N GLN A 253 -84.06 -134.82 -12.33
CA GLN A 253 -85.45 -135.24 -12.46
C GLN A 253 -86.20 -134.43 -13.52
N GLU A 254 -85.91 -133.14 -13.66
CA GLU A 254 -86.52 -132.26 -14.67
C GLU A 254 -86.02 -132.52 -16.09
N LEU A 255 -84.76 -132.91 -16.30
CA LEU A 255 -84.25 -133.35 -17.61
C LEU A 255 -84.99 -134.58 -18.17
N LYS A 256 -85.64 -135.37 -17.30
CA LYS A 256 -86.56 -136.43 -17.71
C LYS A 256 -87.95 -135.89 -18.10
N LYS A 257 -88.42 -134.83 -17.45
CA LYS A 257 -89.71 -134.17 -17.74
C LYS A 257 -89.65 -133.27 -18.99
N LEU A 258 -88.59 -132.48 -19.17
CA LEU A 258 -88.40 -131.56 -20.31
C LEU A 258 -88.20 -132.26 -21.66
N ARG A 259 -87.77 -133.53 -21.66
CA ARG A 259 -87.82 -134.38 -22.88
C ARG A 259 -89.26 -134.71 -23.30
N GLN A 260 -90.20 -134.70 -22.36
CA GLN A 260 -91.63 -134.95 -22.61
C GLN A 260 -92.35 -133.65 -22.97
N GLU A 261 -91.99 -132.53 -22.35
CA GLU A 261 -92.56 -131.21 -22.67
C GLU A 261 -92.02 -130.58 -23.97
N ASN A 262 -90.82 -130.93 -24.44
CA ASN A 262 -90.34 -130.49 -25.77
C ASN A 262 -91.19 -131.04 -26.94
N ALA A 263 -91.93 -132.12 -26.72
CA ALA A 263 -92.94 -132.59 -27.67
C ALA A 263 -94.20 -131.70 -27.63
N TYR A 264 -94.54 -131.19 -26.45
CA TYR A 264 -95.76 -130.41 -26.18
C TYR A 264 -95.62 -128.92 -26.56
N LEU A 265 -94.42 -128.36 -26.44
CA LEU A 265 -94.16 -126.95 -26.75
C LEU A 265 -94.00 -126.67 -28.25
N ARG A 266 -93.83 -127.68 -29.10
CA ARG A 266 -93.92 -127.52 -30.56
C ARG A 266 -95.33 -127.19 -31.03
N ASP A 267 -96.36 -127.61 -30.29
CA ASP A 267 -97.77 -127.37 -30.62
C ASP A 267 -98.29 -126.00 -30.15
N ILE A 268 -97.56 -125.29 -29.28
CA ILE A 268 -98.00 -124.01 -28.67
C ILE A 268 -97.32 -122.79 -29.32
N MET A 269 -96.36 -122.99 -30.23
CA MET A 269 -95.64 -121.90 -30.89
C MET A 269 -96.47 -121.09 -31.91
N ASP A 270 -97.64 -121.58 -32.34
CA ASP A 270 -98.44 -120.93 -33.38
C ASP A 270 -99.37 -119.80 -32.87
N ASN A 271 -99.40 -119.49 -31.56
CA ASN A 271 -100.42 -118.59 -31.00
C ASN A 271 -99.92 -117.35 -30.22
N ASN A 272 -98.70 -116.86 -30.46
CA ASN A 272 -98.17 -115.68 -29.75
C ASN A 272 -97.75 -114.51 -30.66
N GLY A 273 -98.70 -114.07 -31.50
CA GLY A 273 -98.56 -112.91 -32.39
C GLY A 273 -99.02 -111.57 -31.80
N LEU A 274 -100.06 -111.55 -30.97
CA LEU A 274 -100.70 -110.29 -30.54
C LEU A 274 -99.91 -109.52 -29.45
N LEU A 275 -99.15 -110.20 -28.59
CA LEU A 275 -98.33 -109.55 -27.56
C LEU A 275 -97.11 -108.80 -28.13
N LYS A 276 -96.71 -109.08 -29.39
CA LYS A 276 -95.60 -108.39 -30.04
C LYS A 276 -95.97 -106.96 -30.46
N GLU A 277 -97.22 -106.72 -30.86
CA GLU A 277 -97.66 -105.42 -31.35
C GLU A 277 -97.86 -104.39 -30.22
N GLU A 278 -98.29 -104.81 -29.03
CA GLU A 278 -98.40 -103.93 -27.86
C GLU A 278 -97.02 -103.49 -27.32
N VAL A 279 -96.01 -104.37 -27.38
CA VAL A 279 -94.63 -104.07 -26.98
C VAL A 279 -93.97 -103.05 -27.91
N GLU A 280 -94.25 -103.11 -29.21
CA GLU A 280 -93.71 -102.14 -30.18
C GLU A 280 -94.31 -100.74 -30.02
N GLY A 281 -95.59 -100.62 -29.65
CA GLY A 281 -96.26 -99.33 -29.42
C GLY A 281 -95.70 -98.57 -28.21
N MET A 282 -95.34 -99.28 -27.14
CA MET A 282 -94.71 -98.69 -25.95
C MET A 282 -93.25 -98.29 -26.21
N ARG A 283 -92.53 -99.07 -27.02
CA ARG A 283 -91.14 -98.78 -27.42
C ARG A 283 -91.00 -97.43 -28.15
N ARG A 284 -91.90 -97.16 -29.10
CA ARG A 284 -91.88 -95.89 -29.87
C ARG A 284 -92.22 -94.65 -29.04
N LYS A 285 -92.98 -94.78 -27.94
CA LYS A 285 -93.25 -93.67 -27.01
C LYS A 285 -92.05 -93.40 -26.11
N LEU A 286 -91.35 -94.45 -25.67
CA LEU A 286 -90.12 -94.34 -24.88
C LEU A 286 -89.02 -93.63 -25.67
N GLU A 287 -88.79 -94.04 -26.93
CA GLU A 287 -87.78 -93.43 -27.81
C GLU A 287 -87.99 -91.92 -28.04
N ARG A 288 -89.24 -91.45 -28.12
CA ARG A 288 -89.55 -90.00 -28.23
C ARG A 288 -89.22 -89.26 -26.93
N SER A 289 -89.50 -89.88 -25.79
CA SER A 289 -89.20 -89.27 -24.48
C SER A 289 -87.69 -89.22 -24.18
N GLU A 290 -86.94 -90.20 -24.69
CA GLU A 290 -85.47 -90.24 -24.58
C GLU A 290 -84.82 -89.13 -25.40
N LYS A 291 -85.26 -88.93 -26.65
CA LYS A 291 -84.76 -87.83 -27.51
C LYS A 291 -84.95 -86.44 -26.88
N ILE A 292 -86.11 -86.19 -26.26
CA ILE A 292 -86.37 -84.91 -25.59
C ILE A 292 -85.43 -84.72 -24.38
N LYS A 293 -85.14 -85.78 -23.63
CA LYS A 293 -84.18 -85.74 -22.51
C LYS A 293 -82.75 -85.49 -22.99
N GLU A 294 -82.34 -86.11 -24.09
CA GLU A 294 -81.02 -85.87 -24.71
C GLU A 294 -80.85 -84.40 -25.13
N GLU A 295 -81.86 -83.79 -25.75
CA GLU A 295 -81.83 -82.37 -26.13
C GLU A 295 -81.77 -81.44 -24.90
N MET A 296 -82.48 -81.76 -23.82
CA MET A 296 -82.45 -81.01 -22.57
C MET A 296 -81.06 -81.05 -21.93
N ILE A 297 -80.45 -82.23 -21.82
CA ILE A 297 -79.07 -82.39 -21.30
C ILE A 297 -78.07 -81.62 -22.18
N ALA A 298 -78.25 -81.65 -23.51
CA ALA A 298 -77.37 -80.91 -24.42
C ALA A 298 -77.47 -79.39 -24.24
N LEU A 299 -78.64 -78.86 -23.87
CA LEU A 299 -78.83 -77.45 -23.56
C LEU A 299 -78.25 -77.09 -22.18
N GLU A 300 -78.42 -77.94 -21.17
CA GLU A 300 -77.82 -77.76 -19.84
C GLU A 300 -76.29 -77.69 -19.93
N LEU A 301 -75.66 -78.62 -20.66
CA LEU A 301 -74.21 -78.61 -20.90
C LEU A 301 -73.72 -77.35 -21.64
N LYS A 302 -74.53 -76.80 -22.55
CA LYS A 302 -74.20 -75.52 -23.21
C LYS A 302 -74.30 -74.34 -22.25
N ASN A 303 -75.30 -74.35 -21.37
CA ASN A 303 -75.48 -73.32 -20.36
C ASN A 303 -74.32 -73.35 -19.35
N GLU A 304 -73.96 -74.52 -18.83
CA GLU A 304 -72.80 -74.69 -17.93
C GLU A 304 -71.49 -74.19 -18.57
N LYS A 305 -71.27 -74.49 -19.86
CA LYS A 305 -70.10 -73.97 -20.60
C LYS A 305 -70.08 -72.45 -20.73
N LEU A 306 -71.23 -71.80 -20.86
CA LEU A 306 -71.32 -70.33 -20.92
C LEU A 306 -71.12 -69.71 -19.54
N VAL A 307 -71.67 -70.32 -18.48
CA VAL A 307 -71.46 -69.90 -17.09
C VAL A 307 -69.98 -70.03 -16.70
N ALA A 308 -69.33 -71.14 -17.03
CA ALA A 308 -67.90 -71.33 -16.77
C ALA A 308 -67.03 -70.30 -17.52
N LYS A 309 -67.41 -69.90 -18.74
CA LYS A 309 -66.73 -68.84 -19.48
C LYS A 309 -66.90 -67.48 -18.82
N LEU A 310 -68.09 -67.15 -18.32
CA LEU A 310 -68.35 -65.92 -17.59
C LEU A 310 -67.57 -65.88 -16.27
N GLN A 311 -67.59 -66.98 -15.50
CA GLN A 311 -66.82 -67.10 -14.27
C GLN A 311 -65.31 -66.94 -14.53
N ALA A 312 -64.77 -67.49 -15.61
CA ALA A 312 -63.36 -67.29 -15.96
C ALA A 312 -63.00 -65.80 -16.19
N TRP A 313 -63.93 -64.99 -16.72
CA TRP A 313 -63.74 -63.53 -16.85
C TRP A 313 -63.90 -62.79 -15.50
N GLU A 314 -64.80 -63.24 -14.64
CA GLU A 314 -64.94 -62.69 -13.27
C GLU A 314 -63.72 -63.05 -12.39
N ASP A 315 -63.16 -64.25 -12.53
CA ASP A 315 -61.93 -64.67 -11.85
C ASP A 315 -60.72 -63.84 -12.32
N LEU A 316 -60.69 -63.47 -13.61
CA LEU A 316 -59.70 -62.55 -14.17
C LEU A 316 -59.76 -61.17 -13.50
N GLU A 317 -60.95 -60.65 -13.19
CA GLU A 317 -61.10 -59.42 -12.41
C GLU A 317 -60.50 -59.57 -11.01
N GLN A 318 -60.82 -60.67 -10.30
CA GLN A 318 -60.30 -60.92 -8.96
C GLN A 318 -58.78 -61.09 -8.94
N ALA A 319 -58.21 -61.72 -9.96
CA ALA A 319 -56.78 -61.97 -10.06
C ALA A 319 -55.97 -60.73 -10.47
N THR A 320 -56.53 -59.85 -11.31
CA THR A 320 -55.80 -58.70 -11.87
C THR A 320 -56.11 -57.37 -11.20
N GLY A 321 -57.28 -57.23 -10.56
CA GLY A 321 -57.72 -55.97 -9.95
C GLY A 321 -58.00 -54.83 -10.95
N LEU A 322 -58.02 -55.14 -12.24
CA LEU A 322 -58.15 -54.16 -13.33
C LEU A 322 -59.61 -53.93 -13.79
N GLY A 323 -60.60 -54.49 -13.09
CA GLY A 323 -62.02 -54.30 -13.39
C GLY A 323 -62.48 -54.93 -14.72
N ILE A 324 -61.79 -55.99 -15.17
CA ILE A 324 -62.07 -56.64 -16.47
C ILE A 324 -63.09 -57.77 -16.25
N ARG A 325 -64.37 -57.51 -16.54
CA ARG A 325 -65.45 -58.51 -16.46
C ARG A 325 -65.91 -59.00 -17.82
N THR A 326 -65.63 -58.23 -18.86
CA THR A 326 -66.02 -58.55 -20.24
C THR A 326 -64.87 -58.30 -21.21
N PRO A 327 -64.90 -58.93 -22.41
CA PRO A 327 -63.93 -58.67 -23.47
C PRO A 327 -63.83 -57.18 -23.88
N ASP A 328 -64.92 -56.42 -23.74
CA ASP A 328 -64.96 -54.99 -24.02
C ASP A 328 -64.18 -54.17 -22.97
N ASP A 329 -64.22 -54.58 -21.71
CA ASP A 329 -63.45 -53.94 -20.62
C ASP A 329 -61.94 -54.17 -20.83
N PHE A 330 -61.56 -55.38 -21.25
CA PHE A 330 -60.16 -55.68 -21.63
C PHE A 330 -59.67 -54.79 -22.77
N SER A 331 -60.51 -54.62 -23.80
CA SER A 331 -60.20 -53.76 -24.93
C SER A 331 -60.04 -52.28 -24.52
N ARG A 332 -60.85 -51.81 -23.56
CA ARG A 332 -60.74 -50.46 -22.99
C ARG A 332 -59.43 -50.27 -22.21
N VAL A 333 -59.08 -51.21 -21.35
CA VAL A 333 -57.82 -51.17 -20.58
C VAL A 333 -56.61 -51.19 -21.51
N ILE A 334 -56.65 -51.97 -22.60
CA ILE A 334 -55.61 -51.95 -23.63
C ILE A 334 -55.47 -50.56 -24.27
N LEU A 335 -56.59 -49.92 -24.63
CA LEU A 335 -56.58 -48.58 -25.22
C LEU A 335 -55.99 -47.55 -24.25
N GLU A 336 -56.37 -47.61 -22.97
CA GLU A 336 -55.81 -46.72 -21.93
C GLU A 336 -54.30 -46.92 -21.75
N ILE A 337 -53.83 -48.18 -21.75
CA ILE A 337 -52.40 -48.50 -21.69
C ILE A 337 -51.66 -47.98 -22.92
N GLN A 338 -52.20 -48.20 -24.12
CA GLN A 338 -51.62 -47.71 -25.36
C GLN A 338 -51.55 -46.18 -25.41
N GLN A 339 -52.57 -45.49 -24.88
CA GLN A 339 -52.59 -44.04 -24.79
C GLN A 339 -51.54 -43.52 -23.80
N ARG A 340 -51.42 -44.13 -22.61
CA ARG A 340 -50.33 -43.82 -21.66
C ARG A 340 -48.95 -44.07 -22.27
N GLU A 341 -48.79 -45.15 -23.04
CA GLU A 341 -47.52 -45.46 -23.71
C GLU A 341 -47.15 -44.37 -24.74
N LEU A 342 -48.12 -43.86 -25.50
CA LEU A 342 -47.92 -42.74 -26.42
C LEU A 342 -47.51 -41.47 -25.68
N ASP A 343 -48.19 -41.12 -24.60
CA ASP A 343 -47.87 -39.94 -23.79
C ASP A 343 -46.46 -40.03 -23.20
N LEU A 344 -46.09 -41.19 -22.65
CA LEU A 344 -44.75 -41.45 -22.13
C LEU A 344 -43.69 -41.37 -23.24
N LYS A 345 -43.96 -41.87 -24.46
CA LYS A 345 -43.04 -41.74 -25.60
C LYS A 345 -42.85 -40.28 -26.01
N GLN A 346 -43.90 -39.47 -26.01
CA GLN A 346 -43.81 -38.04 -26.30
C GLN A 346 -42.99 -37.29 -25.24
N GLN A 347 -43.24 -37.56 -23.96
CA GLN A 347 -42.45 -37.00 -22.86
C GLN A 347 -40.98 -37.43 -22.93
N ASN A 348 -40.71 -38.69 -23.26
CA ASN A 348 -39.34 -39.18 -23.41
C ASN A 348 -38.62 -38.48 -24.58
N TYR A 349 -39.31 -38.24 -25.69
CA TYR A 349 -38.77 -37.46 -26.81
C TYR A 349 -38.47 -36.00 -26.44
N SER A 350 -39.35 -35.34 -25.69
CA SER A 350 -39.13 -33.96 -25.23
C SER A 350 -37.97 -33.87 -24.25
N VAL A 351 -37.87 -34.78 -23.28
CA VAL A 351 -36.75 -34.86 -22.33
C VAL A 351 -35.44 -35.16 -23.07
N THR A 352 -35.43 -36.11 -24.00
CA THR A 352 -34.24 -36.48 -24.76
C THR A 352 -33.76 -35.34 -25.67
N SER A 353 -34.67 -34.63 -26.32
CA SER A 353 -34.30 -33.47 -27.15
C SER A 353 -33.76 -32.30 -26.31
N SER A 354 -34.36 -32.03 -25.15
CA SER A 354 -33.87 -31.05 -24.18
C SER A 354 -32.48 -31.41 -23.65
N ALA A 355 -32.27 -32.68 -23.26
CA ALA A 355 -30.97 -33.17 -22.80
C ALA A 355 -29.89 -33.00 -23.88
N ARG A 356 -30.20 -33.30 -25.15
CA ARG A 356 -29.27 -33.07 -26.27
C ARG A 356 -28.95 -31.59 -26.50
N ALA A 357 -29.93 -30.70 -26.33
CA ALA A 357 -29.72 -29.26 -26.46
C ALA A 357 -28.81 -28.73 -25.33
N LEU A 358 -29.07 -29.15 -24.08
CA LEU A 358 -28.24 -28.83 -22.93
C LEU A 358 -26.81 -29.38 -23.07
N GLU A 359 -26.65 -30.60 -23.59
CA GLU A 359 -25.32 -31.18 -23.83
C GLU A 359 -24.53 -30.40 -24.88
N LYS A 360 -25.19 -29.91 -25.95
CA LYS A 360 -24.55 -29.01 -26.92
C LYS A 360 -24.14 -27.68 -26.29
N ALA A 361 -25.00 -27.08 -25.47
CA ALA A 361 -24.67 -25.84 -24.75
C ALA A 361 -23.50 -26.04 -23.78
N ARG A 362 -23.47 -27.18 -23.07
CA ARG A 362 -22.36 -27.58 -22.20
C ARG A 362 -21.05 -27.68 -22.97
N GLN A 363 -21.05 -28.31 -24.14
CA GLN A 363 -19.88 -28.42 -25.00
C GLN A 363 -19.40 -27.04 -25.49
N GLN A 364 -20.30 -26.15 -25.89
CA GLN A 364 -19.95 -24.78 -26.29
C GLN A 364 -19.28 -24.00 -25.15
N LEU A 365 -19.89 -24.00 -23.96
CA LEU A 365 -19.30 -23.37 -22.78
C LEU A 365 -17.94 -23.97 -22.41
N GLN A 366 -17.78 -25.29 -22.56
CA GLN A 366 -16.50 -25.95 -22.32
C GLN A 366 -15.42 -25.47 -23.32
N THR A 367 -15.78 -25.28 -24.59
CA THR A 367 -14.86 -24.70 -25.59
C THR A 367 -14.50 -23.24 -25.27
N GLU A 368 -15.46 -22.43 -24.82
CA GLU A 368 -15.21 -21.04 -24.42
C GLU A 368 -14.28 -20.96 -23.21
N VAL A 369 -14.48 -21.81 -22.20
CA VAL A 369 -13.59 -21.90 -21.02
C VAL A 369 -12.16 -22.22 -21.45
N VAL A 370 -11.97 -23.16 -22.38
CA VAL A 370 -10.63 -23.49 -22.91
C VAL A 370 -10.02 -22.29 -23.64
N GLN A 371 -10.79 -21.58 -24.46
CA GLN A 371 -10.31 -20.37 -25.15
C GLN A 371 -9.95 -19.24 -24.18
N LEU A 372 -10.75 -19.01 -23.14
CA LEU A 372 -10.47 -18.00 -22.11
C LEU A 372 -9.22 -18.35 -21.31
N ARG A 373 -9.03 -19.62 -20.95
CA ARG A 373 -7.80 -20.09 -20.31
C ARG A 373 -6.57 -19.86 -21.19
N ALA A 374 -6.66 -20.11 -22.49
CA ALA A 374 -5.58 -19.83 -23.43
C ALA A 374 -5.23 -18.33 -23.46
N LYS A 375 -6.24 -17.45 -23.53
CA LYS A 375 -6.04 -15.98 -23.49
C LYS A 375 -5.40 -15.50 -22.18
N ILE A 376 -5.81 -16.06 -21.04
CA ILE A 376 -5.20 -15.75 -19.74
C ILE A 376 -3.72 -16.16 -19.74
N LEU A 377 -3.40 -17.33 -20.27
CA LEU A 377 -2.02 -17.84 -20.31
C LEU A 377 -1.15 -17.01 -21.25
N GLU A 378 -1.68 -16.58 -22.40
CA GLU A 378 -1.01 -15.61 -23.27
C GLU A 378 -0.77 -14.27 -22.55
N GLY A 379 -1.78 -13.76 -21.84
CA GLY A 379 -1.67 -12.56 -21.01
C GLY A 379 -0.55 -12.68 -19.97
N GLN A 380 -0.50 -13.78 -19.21
CA GLN A 380 0.56 -14.07 -18.24
C GLN A 380 1.94 -14.07 -18.89
N LYS A 381 2.10 -14.71 -20.05
CA LYS A 381 3.37 -14.72 -20.78
C LYS A 381 3.79 -13.32 -21.22
N THR A 382 2.85 -12.47 -21.65
CA THR A 382 3.16 -11.07 -21.98
C THR A 382 3.57 -10.27 -20.75
N GLN A 383 2.91 -10.47 -19.61
CA GLN A 383 3.25 -9.83 -18.34
C GLN A 383 4.65 -10.26 -17.86
N GLU A 384 4.97 -11.55 -17.89
CA GLU A 384 6.30 -12.06 -17.54
C GLU A 384 7.41 -11.45 -18.41
N ASN A 385 7.14 -11.29 -19.71
CA ASN A 385 8.07 -10.64 -20.65
C ASN A 385 8.29 -9.16 -20.31
N GLN A 386 7.21 -8.43 -20.00
CA GLN A 386 7.27 -7.04 -19.58
C GLN A 386 8.02 -6.89 -18.25
N ASP A 387 7.72 -7.73 -17.26
CA ASP A 387 8.42 -7.76 -15.97
C ASP A 387 9.93 -8.06 -16.14
N ALA A 388 10.28 -8.97 -17.05
CA ALA A 388 11.67 -9.25 -17.39
C ALA A 388 12.36 -8.04 -18.06
N GLN A 389 11.63 -7.25 -18.86
CA GLN A 389 12.14 -6.01 -19.43
C GLN A 389 12.32 -4.92 -18.37
N VAL A 390 11.34 -4.75 -17.47
CA VAL A 390 11.43 -3.81 -16.34
C VAL A 390 12.63 -4.13 -15.46
N ARG A 391 12.82 -5.41 -15.08
CA ARG A 391 14.00 -5.85 -14.32
C ARG A 391 15.32 -5.51 -15.03
N ARG A 392 15.39 -5.66 -16.36
CA ARG A 392 16.57 -5.29 -17.16
C ARG A 392 16.81 -3.78 -17.14
N LEU A 393 15.77 -2.97 -17.30
CA LEU A 393 15.86 -1.51 -17.24
C LEU A 393 16.27 -1.02 -15.85
N GLN A 394 15.70 -1.58 -14.79
CA GLN A 394 16.08 -1.27 -13.40
C GLN A 394 17.57 -1.57 -13.15
N ARG A 395 18.09 -2.71 -13.63
CA ARG A 395 19.54 -3.01 -13.55
C ARG A 395 20.37 -1.98 -14.29
N ARG A 396 19.94 -1.55 -15.48
CA ARG A 396 20.67 -0.52 -16.25
C ARG A 396 20.66 0.83 -15.54
N ILE A 397 19.53 1.25 -14.98
CA ILE A 397 19.42 2.49 -14.18
C ILE A 397 20.33 2.39 -12.96
N PHE A 398 20.34 1.24 -12.26
CA PHE A 398 21.22 1.04 -11.11
C PHE A 398 22.70 1.17 -11.49
N LEU A 399 23.13 0.59 -12.62
CA LEU A 399 24.50 0.72 -13.11
C LEU A 399 24.84 2.17 -13.47
N LEU A 400 23.96 2.86 -14.22
CA LEU A 400 24.13 4.28 -14.54
C LEU A 400 24.18 5.15 -13.30
N THR A 401 23.42 4.81 -12.26
CA THR A 401 23.43 5.51 -10.97
C THR A 401 24.77 5.33 -10.28
N LYS A 402 25.30 4.09 -10.24
CA LYS A 402 26.63 3.80 -9.70
C LYS A 402 27.74 4.51 -10.49
N GLU A 403 27.68 4.52 -11.82
CA GLU A 403 28.64 5.23 -12.66
C GLU A 403 28.59 6.74 -12.40
N ARG A 404 27.39 7.33 -12.36
CA ARG A 404 27.19 8.74 -12.00
C ARG A 404 27.76 9.06 -10.63
N ASP A 405 27.48 8.23 -9.63
CA ASP A 405 27.95 8.46 -8.26
C ASP A 405 29.47 8.25 -8.15
N GLY A 406 30.03 7.32 -8.92
CA GLY A 406 31.48 7.16 -9.07
C GLY A 406 32.15 8.39 -9.69
N ILE A 407 31.56 8.97 -10.76
CA ILE A 407 32.06 10.21 -11.38
C ILE A 407 31.96 11.37 -10.38
N LYS A 408 30.84 11.49 -9.65
CA LYS A 408 30.70 12.51 -8.61
C LYS A 408 31.76 12.37 -7.52
N ALA A 409 32.00 11.16 -7.02
CA ALA A 409 33.05 10.90 -6.03
C ALA A 409 34.45 11.26 -6.56
N ILE A 410 34.74 10.98 -7.84
CA ILE A 410 35.98 11.40 -8.49
C ILE A 410 36.08 12.94 -8.54
N LEU A 411 35.01 13.64 -8.95
CA LEU A 411 35.00 15.11 -8.97
C LEU A 411 35.19 15.70 -7.57
N GLU A 412 34.48 15.17 -6.58
CA GLU A 412 34.63 15.56 -5.16
C GLU A 412 36.06 15.28 -4.66
N SER A 413 36.72 14.21 -5.12
CA SER A 413 38.13 13.95 -4.82
C SER A 413 39.06 15.01 -5.43
N TYR A 414 38.84 15.42 -6.68
CA TYR A 414 39.61 16.51 -7.29
C TYR A 414 39.34 17.85 -6.62
N ASP A 415 38.09 18.18 -6.30
CA ASP A 415 37.75 19.40 -5.58
C ASP A 415 38.38 19.41 -4.17
N SER A 416 38.32 18.30 -3.45
CA SER A 416 38.95 18.19 -2.14
C SER A 416 40.48 18.26 -2.22
N GLU A 417 41.13 17.60 -3.18
CA GLU A 417 42.58 17.74 -3.43
C GLU A 417 42.97 19.17 -3.80
N LEU A 418 42.20 19.83 -4.68
CA LEU A 418 42.42 21.23 -5.07
C LEU A 418 42.28 22.17 -3.86
N THR A 419 41.30 21.91 -2.99
CA THR A 419 41.00 22.79 -1.85
C THR A 419 41.93 22.54 -0.66
N THR A 420 42.30 21.28 -0.39
CA THR A 420 43.13 20.93 0.78
C THR A 420 44.62 20.87 0.46
N ALA A 421 45.06 20.26 -0.64
CA ALA A 421 46.49 20.12 -0.93
C ALA A 421 47.13 21.45 -1.34
N TYR A 422 46.45 22.25 -2.15
CA TYR A 422 46.98 23.53 -2.62
C TYR A 422 47.03 24.59 -1.50
N SER A 423 46.00 24.64 -0.65
CA SER A 423 45.93 25.56 0.50
C SER A 423 46.98 25.24 1.58
N THR A 424 47.18 23.94 1.87
CA THR A 424 48.14 23.51 2.90
C THR A 424 49.59 23.64 2.42
N GLN A 425 49.91 23.26 1.17
CA GLN A 425 51.27 23.45 0.62
C GLN A 425 51.63 24.93 0.46
N LEU A 426 50.69 25.77 0.05
CA LEU A 426 50.92 27.21 -0.04
C LEU A 426 51.18 27.81 1.35
N SER A 427 50.38 27.43 2.35
CA SER A 427 50.59 27.87 3.74
C SER A 427 51.93 27.38 4.33
N GLN A 428 52.35 26.15 4.02
CA GLN A 428 53.66 25.64 4.44
C GLN A 428 54.81 26.41 3.78
N ARG A 429 54.74 26.65 2.46
CA ARG A 429 55.76 27.45 1.76
C ARG A 429 55.85 28.89 2.23
N VAL A 430 54.72 29.51 2.56
CA VAL A 430 54.70 30.85 3.15
C VAL A 430 55.40 30.84 4.51
N LYS A 431 55.10 29.87 5.39
CA LYS A 431 55.78 29.73 6.68
C LYS A 431 57.29 29.50 6.55
N GLU A 432 57.72 28.62 5.64
CA GLU A 432 59.15 28.37 5.39
C GLU A 432 59.86 29.63 4.88
N ALA A 433 59.21 30.41 4.01
CA ALA A 433 59.75 31.68 3.52
C ALA A 433 59.85 32.74 4.64
N GLU A 434 58.85 32.80 5.53
CA GLU A 434 58.87 33.67 6.72
C GLU A 434 59.99 33.29 7.69
N GLU A 435 60.22 31.99 7.93
CA GLU A 435 61.33 31.51 8.77
C GLU A 435 62.70 31.84 8.16
N MET A 436 62.85 31.68 6.85
CA MET A 436 64.09 32.06 6.15
C MET A 436 64.33 33.56 6.20
N LEU A 437 63.28 34.37 6.07
CA LEU A 437 63.34 35.82 6.22
C LEU A 437 63.80 36.20 7.64
N GLN A 438 63.23 35.58 8.68
CA GLN A 438 63.65 35.80 10.07
C GLN A 438 65.11 35.43 10.30
N LYS A 439 65.59 34.31 9.75
CA LYS A 439 67.01 33.92 9.83
C LYS A 439 67.93 34.93 9.16
N VAL A 440 67.55 35.44 7.98
CA VAL A 440 68.32 36.48 7.28
C VAL A 440 68.30 37.79 8.05
N GLN A 441 67.16 38.19 8.63
CA GLN A 441 67.08 39.37 9.49
C GLN A 441 67.95 39.23 10.74
N ALA A 442 67.94 38.08 11.40
CA ALA A 442 68.78 37.79 12.55
C ALA A 442 70.28 37.86 12.17
N HIS A 443 70.67 37.23 11.06
CA HIS A 443 72.04 37.30 10.55
C HIS A 443 72.45 38.74 10.19
N ASN A 444 71.57 39.53 9.55
CA ASN A 444 71.86 40.93 9.26
C ASN A 444 72.05 41.74 10.55
N SER A 445 71.22 41.53 11.57
CA SER A 445 71.39 42.20 12.86
C SER A 445 72.71 41.82 13.55
N GLU A 446 73.14 40.55 13.41
CA GLU A 446 74.44 40.10 13.91
C GLU A 446 75.59 40.73 13.13
N MET A 447 75.50 40.78 11.80
CA MET A 447 76.49 41.44 10.95
C MET A 447 76.58 42.93 11.24
N GLU A 448 75.46 43.63 11.46
CA GLU A 448 75.43 45.03 11.88
C GLU A 448 76.11 45.24 13.23
N ALA A 449 75.92 44.32 14.18
CA ALA A 449 76.61 44.34 15.47
C ALA A 449 78.12 44.11 15.32
N GLN A 450 78.55 43.16 14.48
CA GLN A 450 79.96 42.92 14.19
C GLN A 450 80.61 44.12 13.48
N LEU A 451 79.90 44.75 12.53
CA LEU A 451 80.36 45.96 11.84
C LEU A 451 80.53 47.13 12.81
N SER A 452 79.58 47.31 13.73
CA SER A 452 79.67 48.32 14.79
C SER A 452 80.88 48.08 15.69
N LYS A 453 81.11 46.83 16.10
CA LYS A 453 82.29 46.45 16.90
C LYS A 453 83.61 46.69 16.15
N ALA A 454 83.68 46.32 14.87
CA ALA A 454 84.86 46.55 14.06
C ALA A 454 85.13 48.05 13.84
N GLN A 455 84.08 48.88 13.75
CA GLN A 455 84.22 50.33 13.70
C GLN A 455 84.77 50.90 15.01
N GLU A 456 84.28 50.42 16.17
CA GLU A 456 84.83 50.81 17.49
C GLU A 456 86.32 50.41 17.61
N GLU A 457 86.66 49.18 17.21
CA GLU A 457 88.04 48.68 17.19
C GLU A 457 88.92 49.51 16.22
N ALA A 458 88.44 49.83 15.02
CA ALA A 458 89.16 50.68 14.08
C ALA A 458 89.39 52.10 14.63
N VAL A 459 88.41 52.67 15.34
CA VAL A 459 88.57 53.97 16.03
C VAL A 459 89.63 53.86 17.13
N THR A 460 89.64 52.77 17.91
CA THR A 460 90.66 52.58 18.96
C THR A 460 92.07 52.37 18.38
N TYR A 461 92.23 51.59 17.31
CA TYR A 461 93.52 51.45 16.63
C TYR A 461 93.98 52.75 15.98
N LYS A 462 93.06 53.55 15.42
CA LYS A 462 93.38 54.88 14.90
C LYS A 462 93.89 55.79 16.01
N PHE A 463 93.25 55.79 17.17
CA PHE A 463 93.73 56.53 18.34
C PHE A 463 95.13 56.07 18.76
N GLN A 464 95.37 54.75 18.86
CA GLN A 464 96.70 54.21 19.19
C GLN A 464 97.77 54.59 18.15
N ALA A 465 97.45 54.55 16.86
CA ALA A 465 98.34 54.96 15.79
C ALA A 465 98.68 56.46 15.86
N GLU A 466 97.70 57.31 16.17
CA GLU A 466 97.91 58.74 16.41
C GLU A 466 98.82 58.97 17.63
N THR A 467 98.67 58.19 18.71
CA THR A 467 99.55 58.25 19.89
C THR A 467 100.98 57.84 19.54
N VAL A 468 101.17 56.72 18.84
CA VAL A 468 102.50 56.24 18.42
C VAL A 468 103.12 57.20 17.41
N GLN A 469 102.33 57.86 16.55
CA GLN A 469 102.83 58.86 15.63
C GLN A 469 103.24 60.15 16.35
N ALA A 470 102.53 60.54 17.42
CA ALA A 470 102.95 61.62 18.31
C ALA A 470 104.27 61.27 19.04
N GLU A 471 104.42 60.04 19.51
CA GLU A 471 105.67 59.53 20.10
C GLU A 471 106.81 59.49 19.09
N MET A 472 106.57 59.07 17.85
CA MET A 472 107.59 59.05 16.78
C MET A 472 108.02 60.47 16.40
N ASN A 473 107.11 61.43 16.40
CA ASN A 473 107.44 62.84 16.18
C ASN A 473 108.24 63.44 17.36
N LEU A 474 107.98 62.99 18.59
CA LEU A 474 108.80 63.33 19.76
C LEU A 474 110.21 62.71 19.67
N LEU A 475 110.33 61.47 19.18
CA LEU A 475 111.62 60.82 18.96
C LEU A 475 112.38 61.43 17.77
N LYS A 476 111.69 61.88 16.72
CA LYS A 476 112.30 62.64 15.60
C LYS A 476 112.79 64.01 16.04
N SER A 477 112.10 64.71 16.95
CA SER A 477 112.61 65.97 17.51
C SER A 477 113.79 65.76 18.46
N GLN A 478 113.93 64.57 19.06
CA GLN A 478 115.13 64.13 19.79
C GLN A 478 116.28 63.64 18.86
N ALA A 479 115.98 63.20 17.63
CA ALA A 479 117.00 62.85 16.63
C ALA A 479 117.51 64.08 15.85
N ALA A 480 116.66 65.09 15.64
CA ALA A 480 117.06 66.37 15.02
C ALA A 480 118.04 67.18 15.89
N THR A 481 118.11 66.92 17.20
CA THR A 481 119.15 67.47 18.09
C THR A 481 120.45 66.64 18.10
N ALA A 482 120.45 65.41 17.55
CA ALA A 482 121.65 64.59 17.38
C ALA A 482 122.33 64.82 16.01
N GLU A 483 121.59 65.19 14.96
CA GLU A 483 122.12 65.47 13.61
C GLU A 483 122.91 66.80 13.49
N THR A 484 122.91 67.65 14.52
CA THR A 484 123.73 68.89 14.57
C THR A 484 125.11 68.71 15.20
N SER A 485 125.50 67.47 15.53
CA SER A 485 126.85 67.11 16.00
C SER A 485 127.58 66.11 15.07
N ALA A 486 127.05 65.88 13.87
CA ALA A 486 127.63 65.00 12.84
C ALA A 486 128.14 65.77 11.59
N SER A 487 128.35 67.09 11.72
CA SER A 487 129.09 67.92 10.77
C SER A 487 130.35 68.44 11.46
N VAL A 488 131.53 68.14 10.91
CA VAL A 488 132.89 68.42 11.43
C VAL A 488 133.50 67.29 12.30
N THR A 489 133.51 66.08 11.78
CA THR A 489 134.75 65.27 11.69
C THR A 489 134.86 64.71 10.27
N SER A 490 135.05 65.67 9.37
CA SER A 490 135.93 65.57 8.23
C SER A 490 137.23 64.83 8.55
N GLU A 491 137.64 63.97 7.61
CA GLU A 491 139.04 63.87 7.18
C GLU A 491 140.04 63.24 8.16
N GLU A 492 139.92 61.93 8.33
CA GLU A 492 141.02 60.94 8.39
C GLU A 492 140.39 59.54 8.17
N ALA A 493 139.70 59.37 7.04
CA ALA A 493 138.75 58.28 6.77
C ALA A 493 139.46 56.97 6.40
N ASN A 494 140.04 56.32 7.41
CA ASN A 494 141.16 55.39 7.25
C ASN A 494 140.97 54.08 8.03
N PHE A 495 141.33 53.00 7.34
CA PHE A 495 142.04 51.81 7.82
C PHE A 495 141.55 51.09 9.11
N LEU A 496 141.13 49.84 8.86
CA LEU A 496 141.24 48.65 9.71
C LEU A 496 140.25 48.49 10.86
N ARG A 497 139.15 47.79 10.58
CA ARG A 497 138.90 46.44 11.12
C ARG A 497 137.77 45.73 10.37
#